data_AF-A0AA39WHC9-F1
#
_entry.id   AF-A0AA39WHC9-F1
#
_cell.length_a   1.000
_cell.length_b   1.000
_cell.length_c   1.000
_cell.angle_alpha   90.00
_cell.angle_beta   90.00
_cell.angle_gamma   90.00
#
_symmetry.space_group_name_H-M   'P 1'
#
loop_
_entity.id
_entity.type
_entity.pdbx_description
1 polymer ?
#
loop_
_entity_poly.entity_id
_entity_poly.type
_entity_poly.pdbx_seq_one_letter_code
_entity_poly.pdbx_strand_id
1 'polypeptide(L)'
;MIQSALSKANIRNIRIDGKVSAQARQRILQCFRREKDITVALLTTDCGAVGLDLTVASRAHLLEPHWNPSLEEQALARVHRLGQHRSVTTIRYIMKDSFEQSIITVQDRKKFLASVLLSKRDPT
;
A
#
# COMPACT_ATOMS: atom_id res chain seq x y z
N MET A 1 10.97 -12.98 -3.20
CA MET A 1 12.33 -12.47 -2.95
C MET A 1 12.43 -11.62 -1.69
N ILE A 2 11.61 -10.58 -1.52
CA ILE A 2 11.63 -9.72 -0.31
C ILE A 2 11.47 -10.53 1.00
N GLN A 3 10.49 -11.44 1.04
CA GLN A 3 10.29 -12.30 2.22
C GLN A 3 11.56 -13.10 2.60
N SER A 4 12.29 -13.61 1.60
CA SER A 4 13.54 -14.34 1.85
C SER A 4 14.64 -13.41 2.38
N ALA A 5 14.74 -12.19 1.88
CA ALA A 5 15.67 -11.19 2.39
C ALA A 5 15.36 -10.80 3.85
N LEU A 6 14.08 -10.61 4.19
CA LEU A 6 13.65 -10.36 5.57
C LEU A 6 13.99 -11.53 6.50
N SER A 7 13.75 -12.77 6.07
CA SER A 7 14.13 -13.96 6.84
C SER A 7 15.64 -14.04 7.07
N LYS A 8 16.47 -13.76 6.07
CA LYS A 8 17.94 -13.71 6.21
C LYS A 8 18.41 -12.63 7.18
N ALA A 9 17.66 -11.52 7.26
CA ALA A 9 17.91 -10.43 8.20
C ALA A 9 17.29 -10.66 9.59
N ASN A 10 16.70 -11.82 9.86
CA ASN A 10 15.97 -12.15 11.10
C ASN A 10 14.81 -11.17 11.41
N ILE A 11 14.18 -10.61 10.37
CA ILE A 11 13.02 -9.73 10.51
C ILE A 11 11.74 -10.56 10.38
N ARG A 12 11.00 -10.69 11.48
CA ARG A 12 9.69 -11.34 11.46
C ARG A 12 8.69 -10.53 10.66
N ASN A 13 7.98 -11.23 9.79
CA ASN A 13 7.05 -10.64 8.85
C ASN A 13 5.83 -11.53 8.62
N ILE A 14 4.73 -10.90 8.22
CA ILE A 14 3.56 -11.58 7.69
C ILE A 14 3.42 -11.30 6.20
N ARG A 15 2.69 -12.18 5.49
CA ARG A 15 2.38 -12.01 4.07
C ARG A 15 0.90 -12.21 3.82
N ILE A 16 0.32 -11.28 3.07
CA ILE A 16 -1.06 -11.34 2.59
C ILE A 16 -1.04 -11.12 1.08
N ASP A 17 -1.43 -12.14 0.33
CA ASP A 17 -1.59 -12.10 -1.13
C ASP A 17 -2.95 -12.67 -1.57
N GLY A 18 -3.20 -12.67 -2.87
CA GLY A 18 -4.48 -13.07 -3.44
C GLY A 18 -4.87 -14.54 -3.21
N LYS A 19 -3.95 -15.38 -2.73
CA LYS A 19 -4.22 -16.79 -2.39
C LYS A 19 -4.75 -16.95 -0.96
N VAL A 20 -4.64 -15.91 -0.13
CA VAL A 20 -5.09 -15.94 1.27
C VAL A 20 -6.59 -15.68 1.34
N SER A 21 -7.33 -16.65 1.88
CA SER A 21 -8.77 -16.52 2.11
C SER A 21 -9.12 -15.36 3.04
N ALA A 22 -10.33 -14.82 2.94
CA ALA A 22 -10.76 -13.70 3.77
C ALA A 22 -10.65 -13.98 5.28
N GLN A 23 -11.01 -15.20 5.71
CA GLN A 23 -10.91 -15.62 7.11
C GLN A 23 -9.45 -15.71 7.58
N ALA A 24 -8.56 -16.29 6.76
CA ALA A 24 -7.14 -16.37 7.08
C ALA A 24 -6.51 -14.97 7.15
N ARG A 25 -6.92 -14.06 6.27
CA ARG A 25 -6.46 -12.67 6.22
C ARG A 25 -6.73 -11.93 7.54
N GLN A 26 -7.93 -12.09 8.10
CA GLN A 26 -8.27 -11.49 9.40
C GLN A 26 -7.39 -12.03 10.54
N ARG A 27 -7.13 -13.35 10.57
CA ARG A 27 -6.25 -13.96 11.58
C ARG A 27 -4.82 -13.42 11.49
N ILE A 28 -4.28 -13.33 10.28
CA ILE A 28 -2.94 -12.80 10.02
C ILE A 28 -2.84 -11.32 10.47
N LEU A 29 -3.86 -10.51 10.17
CA LEU A 29 -3.90 -9.12 10.62
C LEU A 29 -4.00 -8.99 12.15
N GLN A 30 -4.77 -9.86 12.82
CA GLN A 30 -4.83 -9.86 14.28
C GLN A 30 -3.49 -10.24 14.90
N CYS A 31 -2.78 -11.21 14.32
CA CYS A 31 -1.41 -11.57 14.72
C CYS A 31 -0.47 -10.36 14.59
N PHE A 32 -0.48 -9.68 13.45
CA PHE A 32 0.33 -8.45 13.24
C PHE A 32 -0.01 -7.32 14.21
N ARG A 33 -1.26 -7.24 14.68
CA ARG A 33 -1.68 -6.24 15.69
C ARG A 33 -1.23 -6.58 17.10
N ARG A 34 -1.20 -7.86 17.46
CA ARG A 34 -0.91 -8.32 18.83
C ARG A 34 0.57 -8.56 19.07
N GLU A 35 1.26 -9.15 18.10
CA GLU A 35 2.66 -9.54 18.23
C GLU A 35 3.58 -8.38 17.87
N LYS A 36 4.17 -7.74 18.88
CA LYS A 36 5.09 -6.61 18.72
C LYS A 36 6.36 -6.96 17.94
N ASP A 37 6.72 -8.24 17.92
CA ASP A 37 7.92 -8.70 17.24
C ASP A 37 7.75 -8.81 15.72
N ILE A 38 6.50 -8.84 15.22
CA ILE A 38 6.23 -8.80 13.79
C ILE A 38 6.18 -7.34 13.36
N THR A 39 7.24 -6.89 12.69
CA THR A 39 7.42 -5.47 12.36
C THR A 39 7.07 -5.14 10.92
N VAL A 40 6.95 -6.15 10.04
CA VAL A 40 6.72 -5.97 8.61
C VAL A 40 5.52 -6.78 8.13
N ALA A 41 4.66 -6.14 7.34
CA ALA A 41 3.61 -6.80 6.58
C ALA A 41 3.85 -6.66 5.08
N LEU A 42 3.94 -7.80 4.39
CA LEU A 42 4.07 -7.88 2.94
C LEU A 42 2.69 -8.03 2.31
N LEU A 43 2.36 -7.12 1.41
CA LEU A 43 1.07 -7.04 0.74
C LEU A 43 1.31 -6.96 -0.77
N THR A 44 0.47 -7.61 -1.55
CA THR A 44 0.33 -7.22 -2.96
C THR A 44 -0.52 -5.95 -3.05
N THR A 45 -0.24 -5.10 -4.03
CA THR A 45 -0.93 -3.81 -4.21
C THR A 45 -2.45 -3.99 -4.27
N ASP A 46 -2.92 -4.99 -5.01
CA ASP A 46 -4.35 -5.34 -5.10
C ASP A 46 -4.93 -5.72 -3.73
N CYS A 47 -4.22 -6.55 -2.96
CA CYS A 47 -4.69 -6.97 -1.63
C CYS A 47 -4.69 -5.81 -0.62
N GLY A 48 -3.76 -4.87 -0.74
CA GLY A 48 -3.71 -3.64 0.06
C GLY A 48 -4.90 -2.72 -0.19
N ALA A 49 -5.43 -2.69 -1.42
CA ALA A 49 -6.58 -1.86 -1.76
C ALA A 49 -7.92 -2.38 -1.19
N VAL A 50 -8.04 -3.69 -0.92
CA VAL A 50 -9.30 -4.33 -0.49
C VAL A 50 -9.43 -4.42 1.03
N GLY A 51 -10.15 -3.46 1.62
CA GLY A 51 -10.83 -3.62 2.91
C GLY A 51 -9.96 -3.86 4.16
N LEU A 52 -8.63 -3.77 4.07
CA LEU A 52 -7.75 -3.95 5.22
C LEU A 52 -7.70 -2.70 6.09
N ASP A 53 -7.58 -2.90 7.39
CA ASP A 53 -7.27 -1.83 8.33
C ASP A 53 -5.83 -2.05 8.83
N LEU A 54 -4.97 -1.15 8.37
CA LEU A 54 -3.52 -1.19 8.55
C LEU A 54 -3.03 -0.03 9.44
N THR A 55 -3.91 0.51 10.30
CA THR A 55 -3.58 1.56 11.30
C THR A 55 -2.45 1.15 12.26
N VAL A 56 -2.16 -0.15 12.40
CA VAL A 56 -1.01 -0.65 13.15
C VAL A 56 0.34 -0.41 12.44
N ALA A 57 0.36 -0.11 11.15
CA ALA A 57 1.56 0.36 10.46
C ALA A 57 1.66 1.89 10.52
N SER A 58 2.88 2.42 10.52
CA SER A 58 3.16 3.87 10.42
C SER A 58 4.07 4.21 9.24
N ARG A 59 4.57 3.19 8.53
CA ARG A 59 5.42 3.34 7.35
C ARG A 59 4.88 2.48 6.23
N ALA A 60 4.69 3.07 5.06
CA ALA A 60 4.25 2.39 3.86
C ALA A 60 5.36 2.48 2.81
N HIS A 61 5.86 1.32 2.37
CA HIS A 61 6.89 1.21 1.34
C HIS A 61 6.24 0.72 0.05
N LEU A 62 6.17 1.59 -0.96
CA LEU A 62 5.69 1.25 -2.29
C LEU A 62 6.89 0.95 -3.18
N LEU A 63 7.15 -0.34 -3.38
CA LEU A 63 8.38 -0.86 -4.00
C LEU A 63 8.40 -0.73 -5.52
N GLU A 64 7.23 -0.71 -6.16
CA GLU A 64 7.07 -0.56 -7.60
C GLU A 64 5.84 0.31 -7.88
N PRO A 65 5.89 1.20 -8.90
CA PRO A 65 4.75 2.01 -9.29
C PRO A 65 3.74 1.18 -10.08
N HIS A 66 2.46 1.42 -9.83
CA HIS A 66 1.36 0.77 -10.51
C HIS A 66 0.71 1.70 -11.55
N TRP A 67 0.33 1.18 -12.72
CA TRP A 67 -0.27 1.98 -13.80
C TRP A 67 -1.64 2.61 -13.45
N ASN A 68 -2.29 2.10 -12.40
CA ASN A 68 -3.51 2.66 -11.82
C ASN A 68 -3.19 3.40 -10.51
N PRO A 69 -3.17 4.75 -10.50
CA PRO A 69 -2.83 5.53 -9.31
C PRO A 69 -3.86 5.39 -8.18
N SER A 70 -5.13 5.18 -8.51
CA SER A 70 -6.20 5.06 -7.50
C SER A 70 -6.03 3.80 -6.65
N LEU A 71 -5.43 2.74 -7.20
CA LEU A 71 -5.16 1.51 -6.45
C LEU A 71 -4.09 1.74 -5.37
N GLU A 72 -3.02 2.46 -5.71
CA GLU A 72 -1.99 2.86 -4.73
C GLU A 72 -2.58 3.73 -3.63
N GLU A 73 -3.38 4.74 -4.01
CA GLU A 73 -4.02 5.66 -3.07
C GLU A 73 -4.95 4.92 -2.12
N GLN A 74 -5.76 3.98 -2.63
CA GLN A 74 -6.63 3.13 -1.80
C GLN A 74 -5.84 2.26 -0.83
N ALA A 75 -4.70 1.70 -1.27
CA ALA A 75 -3.84 0.90 -0.42
C ALA A 75 -3.19 1.75 0.70
N LEU A 76 -2.69 2.95 0.35
CA LEU A 76 -2.10 3.88 1.32
C LEU A 76 -3.13 4.44 2.30
N ALA A 77 -4.35 4.71 1.83
CA ALA A 77 -5.47 5.14 2.67
C ALA A 77 -5.81 4.15 3.79
N ARG A 78 -5.39 2.87 3.68
CA ARG A 78 -5.56 1.88 4.77
C ARG A 78 -4.64 2.11 5.96
N VAL A 79 -3.50 2.77 5.73
CA VAL A 79 -2.53 3.14 6.78
C VAL A 79 -2.83 4.53 7.32
N HIS A 80 -3.23 5.46 6.43
CA HIS A 80 -3.65 6.84 6.76
C HIS A 80 -5.09 6.93 7.29
N ARG A 81 -5.68 5.82 7.74
CA ARG A 81 -7.10 5.72 8.11
C ARG A 81 -7.39 6.37 9.47
N LEU A 82 -8.66 6.78 9.66
CA LEU A 82 -9.21 7.15 10.98
C LEU A 82 -8.85 6.10 12.05
N GLY A 83 -8.34 6.56 13.19
CA GLY A 83 -7.81 5.71 14.26
C GLY A 83 -6.28 5.56 14.25
N GLN A 84 -5.60 6.11 13.25
CA GLN A 84 -4.15 6.25 13.28
C GLN A 84 -3.73 7.42 14.18
N HIS A 85 -2.93 7.13 15.21
CA HIS A 85 -2.40 8.14 16.14
C HIS A 85 -0.93 8.50 15.88
N ARG A 86 -0.23 7.73 15.04
CA ARG A 86 1.18 7.98 14.69
C ARG A 86 1.28 8.68 13.35
N SER A 87 2.28 9.52 13.19
CA SER A 87 2.60 10.09 11.88
C SER A 87 2.91 8.95 10.89
N VAL A 88 2.26 8.99 9.73
CA VAL A 88 2.43 7.98 8.68
C VAL A 88 3.37 8.52 7.61
N THR A 89 4.43 7.78 7.33
CA THR A 89 5.37 8.09 6.24
C THR A 89 5.16 7.14 5.07
N THR A 90 4.93 7.68 3.88
CA THR A 90 4.91 6.91 2.64
C THR A 90 6.22 7.09 1.90
N ILE A 91 6.88 6.00 1.53
CA ILE A 91 8.12 5.97 0.75
C ILE A 91 7.83 5.25 -0.56
N ARG A 92 8.00 5.95 -1.68
CA ARG A 92 7.88 5.38 -3.02
C ARG A 92 9.27 5.19 -3.62
N TYR A 93 9.56 3.99 -4.08
CA TYR A 93 10.79 3.66 -4.81
C TYR A 93 10.51 3.82 -6.30
N ILE A 94 11.38 4.57 -6.99
CA ILE A 94 11.32 4.77 -8.43
C ILE A 94 12.74 4.62 -8.95
N MET A 95 12.94 3.68 -9.87
CA MET A 95 14.21 3.44 -10.52
C MET A 95 14.44 4.48 -11.62
N LYS A 96 15.57 5.18 -11.53
CA LYS A 96 16.01 6.14 -12.55
C LYS A 96 16.35 5.41 -13.86
N ASP A 97 16.08 6.07 -14.99
CA ASP A 97 16.42 5.59 -16.34
C ASP A 97 15.79 4.22 -16.64
N SER A 98 14.56 4.03 -16.16
CA SER A 98 13.79 2.79 -16.29
C SER A 98 12.37 3.05 -16.81
N PHE A 99 11.69 1.98 -17.22
CA PHE A 99 10.29 2.04 -17.64
C PHE A 99 9.33 2.59 -16.57
N GLU A 100 9.72 2.58 -15.30
CA GLU A 100 8.93 3.13 -14.20
C GLU A 100 8.64 4.63 -14.38
N GLN A 101 9.54 5.38 -15.02
CA GLN A 101 9.32 6.81 -15.32
C GLN A 101 8.13 7.02 -16.26
N SER A 102 7.94 6.12 -17.23
CA SER A 102 6.78 6.12 -18.13
C SER A 102 5.49 5.83 -17.36
N ILE A 103 5.53 4.91 -16.39
CA ILE A 103 4.37 4.59 -15.53
C ILE A 103 3.95 5.83 -14.73
N ILE A 104 4.91 6.56 -14.13
CA ILE A 104 4.63 7.80 -13.41
C ILE A 104 3.98 8.84 -14.33
N THR A 105 4.49 9.00 -15.56
CA THR A 105 3.89 9.90 -16.55
C THR A 105 2.43 9.54 -16.86
N VAL A 106 2.11 8.24 -16.97
CA VAL A 106 0.73 7.76 -17.15
C VAL A 106 -0.12 8.07 -15.92
N GLN A 107 0.40 7.88 -14.71
CA GLN A 107 -0.32 8.23 -13.48
C GLN A 107 -0.67 9.72 -13.44
N ASP A 108 0.28 10.59 -13.76
CA ASP A 108 0.10 12.04 -13.71
C ASP A 108 -0.96 12.50 -14.72
N ARG A 109 -0.93 11.95 -15.94
CA ARG A 109 -1.98 12.19 -16.94
C ARG A 109 -3.36 11.76 -16.43
N LYS A 110 -3.46 10.57 -15.81
CA LYS A 110 -4.73 10.09 -15.26
C LYS A 110 -5.24 10.95 -14.11
N LYS A 111 -4.36 11.37 -13.19
CA LYS A 111 -4.71 12.27 -12.08
C LYS A 111 -5.17 13.62 -12.59
N PHE A 112 -4.49 14.20 -13.58
CA PHE A 112 -4.87 15.46 -14.21
C PHE A 112 -6.25 15.37 -14.87
N LEU A 113 -6.51 14.31 -15.64
CA LEU A 113 -7.82 14.11 -16.25
C LEU A 113 -8.92 13.96 -15.20
N ALA A 114 -8.65 13.20 -14.13
CA ALA A 114 -9.60 13.04 -13.02
C ALA A 114 -9.89 14.38 -12.33
N SER A 115 -8.86 15.21 -12.07
CA SER A 115 -9.07 16.52 -11.45
C SER A 115 -9.92 17.44 -12.33
N VAL A 116 -9.63 17.52 -13.63
CA VAL A 116 -10.41 18.35 -14.57
C VAL A 116 -11.89 17.95 -14.62
N LEU A 117 -12.18 16.65 -14.61
CA LEU A 117 -13.55 16.14 -14.61
C LEU A 117 -14.29 16.45 -13.31
N LEU A 118 -13.61 16.33 -12.17
CA LEU A 118 -14.19 16.63 -10.86
C LEU A 118 -14.40 18.13 -10.64
N SER A 119 -13.50 18.99 -11.15
CA SER A 119 -13.64 20.45 -11.10
C SER A 119 -14.84 20.98 -11.89
N LYS A 120 -15.37 20.21 -12.86
CA LYS A 120 -16.56 20.58 -13.64
C LYS A 120 -17.90 20.28 -12.93
N ARG A 121 -17.86 19.76 -11.69
CA ARG A 121 -19.04 19.27 -10.97
C ARG A 121 -19.52 20.16 -9.82
N ASP A 122 -19.20 21.45 -9.84
CA ASP A 122 -19.91 22.46 -9.04
C ASP A 122 -20.78 23.36 -9.93
N PRO A 123 -22.07 23.04 -10.10
CA PRO A 123 -23.09 24.04 -10.28
C PRO A 123 -23.95 24.11 -9.00
N THR A 124 -23.78 25.21 -8.26
CA THR A 124 -24.69 25.77 -7.23
C THR A 124 -25.04 24.95 -6.00
#